data_AF-A0A6I7QE24-F1
#
_entry.id   AF-A0A6I7QE24-F1
#
_cell.length_a   1.000
_cell.length_b   1.000
_cell.length_c   1.000
_cell.angle_alpha   90.00
_cell.angle_beta   90.00
_cell.angle_gamma   90.00
#
_symmetry.space_group_name_H-M   'P 1'
#
loop_
_entity.id
_entity.type
_entity.pdbx_description
1 polymer ?
#
loop_
_entity_poly.entity_id
_entity_poly.type
_entity_poly.pdbx_seq_one_letter_code
_entity_poly.pdbx_strand_id
1 'polypeptide(L)'
;MKTAAASLLLFVLVMAGCSGETQESAESFEISGEGIQIEGAWARPASEGRMSAAYFLITNFEDQNDNLISVQSDVAQLVEIHESYELDNGMMGMREVPELEIPSQSTIRLEQGGLHIMLIQVTRTLADGETFELTLNFANHGEQIVEIPIRL
;
A
#
# COMPACT_ATOMS: atom_id res chain seq x y z
N MET A 1 63.02 -7.40 70.37
CA MET A 1 62.84 -8.75 69.80
C MET A 1 61.39 -8.90 69.37
N LYS A 2 61.20 -9.41 68.15
CA LYS A 2 59.96 -9.90 67.50
C LYS A 2 58.96 -8.85 67.00
N THR A 3 58.87 -8.88 65.68
CA THR A 3 58.04 -8.19 64.69
C THR A 3 56.57 -8.63 64.76
N ALA A 4 55.67 -7.73 64.39
CA ALA A 4 54.31 -8.05 64.00
C ALA A 4 53.94 -7.30 62.70
N ALA A 5 53.39 -8.07 61.74
CA ALA A 5 52.27 -7.81 60.83
C ALA A 5 52.15 -6.44 60.12
N ALA A 6 51.57 -6.28 58.93
CA ALA A 6 51.06 -7.12 57.85
C ALA A 6 50.38 -6.11 56.87
N SER A 7 49.98 -6.60 55.69
CA SER A 7 48.89 -6.04 54.86
C SER A 7 49.19 -4.76 54.07
N LEU A 8 48.67 -4.55 52.86
CA LEU A 8 47.92 -5.37 51.89
C LEU A 8 47.96 -4.60 50.56
N LEU A 9 47.86 -5.31 49.44
CA LEU A 9 47.89 -4.79 48.08
C LEU A 9 46.77 -3.78 47.74
N LEU A 10 47.19 -2.73 47.01
CA LEU A 10 46.67 -2.15 45.76
C LEU A 10 45.21 -2.42 45.34
N PHE A 11 44.46 -1.35 45.06
CA PHE A 11 43.43 -1.32 43.99
C PHE A 11 43.27 0.14 43.49
N VAL A 12 43.67 0.41 42.25
CA VAL A 12 43.30 1.65 41.53
C VAL A 12 42.38 1.25 40.41
N LEU A 13 41.11 1.66 40.51
CA LEU A 13 40.06 1.44 39.53
C LEU A 13 39.80 2.79 38.84
N VAL A 14 40.18 2.92 37.56
CA VAL A 14 39.80 4.07 36.73
C VAL A 14 38.72 3.58 35.77
N MET A 15 37.48 3.99 36.01
CA MET A 15 36.35 3.71 35.14
C MET A 15 36.19 4.86 34.13
N ALA A 16 36.62 4.65 32.89
CA ALA A 16 36.21 5.44 31.74
C ALA A 16 34.90 4.86 31.19
N GLY A 17 33.78 5.50 31.50
CA GLY A 17 32.48 5.17 30.90
C GLY A 17 32.28 5.96 29.62
N CYS A 18 32.38 5.32 28.45
CA CYS A 18 31.90 5.87 27.19
C CYS A 18 30.40 5.62 27.09
N SER A 19 29.60 6.69 26.99
CA SER A 19 28.22 6.63 26.49
C SER A 19 28.26 6.14 25.05
N GLY A 20 27.79 4.91 24.82
CA GLY A 20 27.43 4.43 23.49
C GLY A 20 25.94 4.60 23.31
N GLU A 21 25.53 5.75 22.78
CA GLU A 21 24.18 5.93 22.25
C GLU A 21 24.14 5.13 20.94
N THR A 22 23.48 3.97 20.96
CA THR A 22 23.17 3.22 19.74
C THR A 22 22.21 4.05 18.90
N GLN A 23 22.77 4.75 17.91
CA GLN A 23 22.04 5.41 16.84
C GLN A 23 21.43 4.31 15.94
N GLU A 24 20.15 4.05 16.16
CA GLU A 24 19.31 3.25 15.27
C GLU A 24 19.08 4.08 14.00
N SER A 25 20.03 4.01 13.07
CA SER A 25 19.87 4.58 11.74
C SER A 25 18.78 3.77 11.04
N ALA A 26 17.60 4.38 10.87
CA ALA A 26 16.59 3.86 9.97
C ALA A 26 17.19 3.83 8.55
N GLU A 27 17.54 2.65 8.07
CA GLU A 27 17.87 2.46 6.66
C GLU A 27 16.60 2.72 5.85
N SER A 28 16.56 3.83 5.13
CA SER A 28 15.52 4.13 4.15
C SER A 28 15.67 3.15 2.99
N PHE A 29 14.76 2.18 2.91
CA PHE A 29 14.64 1.31 1.75
C PHE A 29 13.96 2.12 0.63
N GLU A 30 14.75 2.60 -0.32
CA GLU A 30 14.23 3.14 -1.57
C GLU A 30 13.91 2.00 -2.53
N ILE A 31 12.74 2.07 -3.14
CA ILE A 31 12.30 1.12 -4.16
C ILE A 31 12.74 1.65 -5.52
N SER A 32 13.38 0.80 -6.33
CA SER A 32 13.91 1.22 -7.62
C SER A 32 12.85 1.16 -8.72
N GLY A 33 12.62 2.27 -9.42
CA GLY A 33 11.71 2.38 -10.55
C GLY A 33 11.57 3.83 -10.98
N GLU A 34 10.57 4.14 -11.80
CA GLU A 34 10.25 5.51 -12.23
C GLU A 34 8.73 5.67 -12.25
N GLY A 35 8.25 6.85 -11.82
CA GLY A 35 6.85 7.25 -11.85
C GLY A 35 5.92 6.43 -10.96
N ILE A 36 4.62 6.52 -11.30
CA ILE A 36 3.58 5.64 -10.79
C ILE A 36 3.44 4.45 -11.73
N GLN A 37 3.56 3.23 -11.18
CA GLN A 37 3.40 1.98 -11.92
C GLN A 37 2.23 1.15 -11.38
N ILE A 38 1.53 0.50 -12.30
CA ILE A 38 0.40 -0.37 -12.02
C ILE A 38 0.73 -1.79 -12.44
N GLU A 39 0.63 -2.73 -11.52
CA GLU A 39 1.01 -4.12 -11.75
C GLU A 39 -0.06 -5.12 -11.34
N GLY A 40 -0.07 -6.27 -12.01
CA GLY A 40 -0.91 -7.41 -11.63
C GLY A 40 -2.41 -7.14 -11.73
N ALA A 41 -2.83 -6.25 -12.62
CA ALA A 41 -4.22 -5.84 -12.74
C ALA A 41 -5.14 -6.98 -13.18
N TRP A 42 -6.32 -7.05 -12.56
CA TRP A 42 -7.42 -7.92 -12.97
C TRP A 42 -8.75 -7.48 -12.35
N ALA A 43 -9.87 -7.98 -12.89
CA ALA A 43 -11.20 -7.77 -12.32
C ALA A 43 -12.02 -9.06 -12.30
N ARG A 44 -13.04 -9.09 -11.44
CA ARG A 44 -13.98 -10.20 -11.37
C ARG A 44 -14.99 -10.15 -12.53
N PRO A 45 -15.46 -11.30 -13.01
CA PRO A 45 -16.58 -11.33 -13.94
C PRO A 45 -17.87 -10.88 -13.25
N ALA A 46 -18.76 -10.29 -14.04
CA ALA A 46 -20.07 -9.85 -13.59
C ALA A 46 -21.06 -9.80 -14.76
N SER A 47 -22.31 -10.14 -14.50
CA SER A 47 -23.39 -9.94 -15.48
C SER A 47 -23.78 -8.46 -15.56
N GLU A 48 -24.33 -8.04 -16.70
CA GLU A 48 -24.89 -6.70 -16.88
C GLU A 48 -25.83 -6.28 -15.73
N GLY A 49 -25.72 -5.02 -15.31
CA GLY A 49 -26.49 -4.43 -14.20
C GLY A 49 -26.02 -4.86 -12.81
N ARG A 50 -24.99 -5.70 -12.69
CA ARG A 50 -24.40 -6.11 -11.40
C ARG A 50 -23.20 -5.24 -11.02
N MET A 51 -22.64 -5.54 -9.87
CA MET A 51 -21.39 -4.95 -9.40
C MET A 51 -20.22 -5.89 -9.73
N SER A 52 -19.05 -5.30 -9.95
CA SER A 52 -17.76 -6.00 -9.99
C SER A 52 -16.70 -5.20 -9.23
N ALA A 53 -15.50 -5.76 -9.10
CA ALA A 53 -14.35 -5.09 -8.52
C ALA A 53 -13.08 -5.41 -9.29
N ALA A 54 -12.17 -4.44 -9.37
CA ALA A 54 -10.83 -4.57 -9.92
C ALA A 54 -9.75 -4.39 -8.84
N TYR A 55 -8.62 -5.07 -9.06
CA TYR A 55 -7.53 -5.25 -8.11
C TYR A 55 -6.19 -5.13 -8.84
N PHE A 56 -5.21 -4.51 -8.21
CA PHE A 56 -3.86 -4.29 -8.73
C PHE A 56 -2.95 -3.74 -7.63
N LEU A 57 -1.66 -3.64 -7.93
CA LEU A 57 -0.70 -2.87 -7.15
C LEU A 57 -0.51 -1.50 -7.77
N ILE A 58 -0.40 -0.47 -6.93
CA ILE A 58 0.07 0.84 -7.31
C ILE A 58 1.40 1.07 -6.60
N THR A 59 2.47 1.27 -7.35
CA THR A 59 3.78 1.59 -6.80
C THR A 59 4.17 3.00 -7.19
N ASN A 60 4.51 3.82 -6.19
CA ASN A 60 5.04 5.15 -6.38
C ASN A 60 6.55 5.14 -6.14
N PHE A 61 7.30 5.25 -7.23
CA PHE A 61 8.77 5.30 -7.21
C PHE A 61 9.32 6.72 -7.09
N GLU A 62 8.47 7.73 -6.98
CA GLU A 62 8.89 9.12 -6.82
C GLU A 62 9.19 9.44 -5.35
N ASP A 63 9.89 10.56 -5.15
CA ASP A 63 10.27 11.12 -3.85
C ASP A 63 9.10 11.91 -3.20
N GLN A 64 7.99 12.07 -3.92
CA GLN A 64 6.81 12.83 -3.51
C GLN A 64 5.56 11.95 -3.46
N ASN A 65 4.65 12.27 -2.54
CA ASN A 65 3.34 11.62 -2.48
C ASN A 65 2.50 12.00 -3.70
N ASP A 66 1.61 11.12 -4.12
CA ASP A 66 0.55 11.40 -5.08
C ASP A 66 -0.79 10.90 -4.54
N ASN A 67 -1.89 11.34 -5.14
CA ASN A 67 -3.24 10.89 -4.83
C ASN A 67 -3.91 10.37 -6.10
N LEU A 68 -4.50 9.17 -6.03
CA LEU A 68 -5.48 8.74 -7.01
C LEU A 68 -6.81 9.40 -6.66
N ILE A 69 -7.18 10.42 -7.44
CA ILE A 69 -8.32 11.30 -7.15
C ILE A 69 -9.62 10.84 -7.82
N SER A 70 -9.53 10.03 -8.88
CA SER A 70 -10.72 9.43 -9.51
C SER A 70 -10.35 8.29 -10.44
N VAL A 71 -11.31 7.40 -10.68
CA VAL A 71 -11.21 6.30 -11.64
C VAL A 71 -12.42 6.32 -12.58
N GLN A 72 -12.22 6.02 -13.85
CA GLN A 72 -13.29 5.91 -14.84
C GLN A 72 -13.18 4.64 -15.67
N SER A 73 -14.31 4.24 -16.24
CA SER A 73 -14.42 3.17 -17.23
C SER A 73 -15.71 3.31 -18.02
N ASP A 74 -15.75 2.79 -19.24
CA ASP A 74 -16.97 2.71 -20.05
C ASP A 74 -17.85 1.49 -19.70
N VAL A 75 -17.31 0.53 -18.95
CA VAL A 75 -18.01 -0.72 -18.62
C VAL A 75 -18.91 -0.64 -17.39
N ALA A 76 -19.01 0.51 -16.73
CA ALA A 76 -19.85 0.72 -15.55
C ALA A 76 -20.45 2.12 -15.52
N GLN A 77 -21.61 2.27 -14.88
CA GLN A 77 -22.22 3.59 -14.71
C GLN A 77 -21.46 4.47 -13.71
N LEU A 78 -20.97 3.86 -12.62
CA LEU A 78 -20.12 4.49 -11.62
C LEU A 78 -18.90 3.63 -11.34
N VAL A 79 -17.77 4.29 -11.14
CA VAL A 79 -16.50 3.67 -10.76
C VAL A 79 -15.94 4.43 -9.57
N GLU A 80 -15.70 3.73 -8.47
CA GLU A 80 -15.37 4.33 -7.18
C GLU A 80 -14.19 3.59 -6.52
N ILE A 81 -13.42 4.27 -5.68
CA ILE A 81 -12.41 3.63 -4.84
C ILE A 81 -13.09 3.23 -3.54
N HIS A 82 -12.99 1.96 -3.14
CA HIS A 82 -13.64 1.46 -1.93
C HIS A 82 -12.61 0.80 -1.01
N GLU A 83 -12.87 0.82 0.29
CA GLU A 83 -12.21 -0.03 1.26
C GLU A 83 -13.22 -0.99 1.90
N SER A 84 -12.77 -2.20 2.21
CA SER A 84 -13.53 -3.16 2.99
C SER A 84 -13.16 -3.04 4.47
N TYR A 85 -14.14 -3.13 5.36
CA TYR A 85 -13.92 -3.05 6.80
C TYR A 85 -14.82 -4.04 7.54
N GLU A 86 -14.36 -4.52 8.69
CA GLU A 86 -15.15 -5.38 9.57
C GLU A 86 -16.09 -4.53 10.44
N LEU A 87 -17.35 -4.93 10.49
CA LEU A 87 -18.36 -4.38 11.38
C LEU A 87 -18.29 -5.10 12.74
N ASP A 88 -18.78 -4.46 13.80
CA ASP A 88 -18.78 -5.03 15.18
C ASP A 88 -19.49 -6.40 15.30
N ASN A 89 -20.34 -6.75 14.34
CA ASN A 89 -21.06 -8.02 14.29
C ASN A 89 -20.32 -9.12 13.49
N GLY A 90 -19.07 -8.89 13.09
CA GLY A 90 -18.24 -9.80 12.30
C GLY A 90 -18.59 -9.87 10.81
N MET A 91 -19.46 -8.97 10.32
CA MET A 91 -19.76 -8.86 8.89
C MET A 91 -18.79 -7.90 8.21
N MET A 92 -18.47 -8.15 6.94
CA MET A 92 -17.70 -7.19 6.13
C MET A 92 -18.63 -6.14 5.52
N GLY A 93 -18.29 -4.87 5.71
CA GLY A 93 -18.83 -3.72 5.01
C GLY A 93 -17.87 -3.22 3.93
N MET A 94 -18.37 -2.36 3.06
CA MET A 94 -17.58 -1.61 2.08
C MET A 94 -18.02 -0.15 2.11
N ARG A 95 -17.08 0.77 1.94
CA ARG A 95 -17.37 2.20 1.81
C ARG A 95 -16.46 2.86 0.80
N GLU A 96 -16.98 3.92 0.17
CA GLU A 96 -16.22 4.76 -0.73
C GLU A 96 -15.10 5.51 0.02
N VAL A 97 -13.97 5.64 -0.67
CA VAL A 97 -12.83 6.46 -0.33
C VAL A 97 -12.72 7.53 -1.42
N PRO A 98 -12.89 8.83 -1.12
CA PRO A 98 -12.95 9.88 -2.15
C PRO A 98 -11.66 10.01 -2.98
N GLU A 99 -10.51 9.81 -2.34
CA GLU A 99 -9.19 9.79 -2.96
C GLU A 99 -8.29 8.83 -2.19
N LEU A 100 -7.35 8.20 -2.90
CA LEU A 100 -6.38 7.29 -2.30
C LEU A 100 -4.99 7.93 -2.30
N GLU A 101 -4.45 8.20 -1.12
CA GLU A 101 -3.07 8.64 -0.96
C GLU A 101 -2.10 7.49 -1.32
N ILE A 102 -1.07 7.84 -2.07
CA ILE A 102 0.00 6.95 -2.51
C ILE A 102 1.32 7.60 -2.08
N PRO A 103 1.81 7.26 -0.88
CA PRO A 103 3.04 7.83 -0.35
C PRO A 103 4.23 7.60 -1.27
N SER A 104 5.22 8.50 -1.20
CA SER A 104 6.51 8.29 -1.89
C SER A 104 7.16 6.98 -1.50
N GLN A 105 7.90 6.37 -2.42
CA GLN A 105 8.64 5.13 -2.19
C GLN A 105 7.78 4.00 -1.60
N SER A 106 6.51 3.90 -2.01
CA SER A 106 5.56 2.95 -1.42
C SER A 106 4.81 2.13 -2.46
N THR A 107 4.23 1.02 -1.99
CA THR A 107 3.33 0.20 -2.80
C THR A 107 2.02 0.03 -2.06
N ILE A 108 0.93 0.46 -2.68
CA ILE A 108 -0.44 0.25 -2.21
C ILE A 108 -1.03 -0.97 -2.92
N ARG A 109 -1.68 -1.83 -2.15
CA ARG A 109 -2.31 -3.05 -2.63
C ARG A 109 -3.82 -2.89 -2.66
N LEU A 110 -4.39 -2.99 -3.86
CA LEU A 110 -5.83 -3.15 -4.04
C LEU A 110 -6.12 -4.65 -4.17
N GLU A 111 -6.78 -5.23 -3.17
CA GLU A 111 -7.04 -6.66 -3.06
C GLU A 111 -8.40 -6.99 -2.46
N GLN A 112 -8.81 -8.25 -2.60
CA GLN A 112 -10.06 -8.76 -2.04
C GLN A 112 -10.07 -8.61 -0.52
N GLY A 113 -11.11 -7.95 0.01
CA GLY A 113 -11.23 -7.69 1.45
C GLY A 113 -10.40 -6.50 1.95
N GLY A 114 -9.73 -5.77 1.06
CA GLY A 114 -9.05 -4.51 1.35
C GLY A 114 -9.56 -3.38 0.47
N LEU A 115 -8.63 -2.53 0.01
CA LEU A 115 -8.89 -1.50 -1.00
C LEU A 115 -9.19 -2.14 -2.35
N HIS A 116 -10.09 -1.56 -3.14
CA HIS A 116 -10.43 -2.04 -4.48
C HIS A 116 -11.11 -0.96 -5.31
N ILE A 117 -11.08 -1.12 -6.64
CA ILE A 117 -11.89 -0.30 -7.53
C ILE A 117 -13.24 -0.98 -7.70
N MET A 118 -14.30 -0.32 -7.24
CA MET A 118 -15.67 -0.81 -7.33
C MET A 118 -16.32 -0.36 -8.64
N LEU A 119 -16.85 -1.31 -9.40
CA LEU A 119 -17.60 -1.09 -10.63
C LEU A 119 -19.09 -1.26 -10.34
N ILE A 120 -19.84 -0.17 -10.36
CA ILE A 120 -21.26 -0.15 -9.97
C ILE A 120 -22.14 -0.09 -11.22
N GLN A 121 -23.13 -1.00 -11.28
CA GLN A 121 -24.02 -1.17 -12.42
C GLN A 121 -23.25 -1.30 -13.74
N VAL A 122 -22.55 -2.43 -13.91
CA VAL A 122 -21.81 -2.71 -15.14
C VAL A 122 -22.74 -2.64 -16.36
N THR A 123 -22.32 -1.96 -17.42
CA THR A 123 -23.13 -1.61 -18.60
C THR A 123 -23.22 -2.75 -19.63
N ARG A 124 -22.39 -3.78 -19.44
CA ARG A 124 -22.38 -5.02 -20.21
C ARG A 124 -21.95 -6.18 -19.32
N THR A 125 -22.13 -7.40 -19.79
CA THR A 125 -21.50 -8.56 -19.15
C THR A 125 -19.97 -8.45 -19.27
N LEU A 126 -19.28 -8.65 -18.14
CA LEU A 126 -17.83 -8.80 -18.03
C LEU A 126 -17.53 -10.29 -17.99
N ALA A 127 -17.14 -10.88 -19.12
CA ALA A 127 -16.90 -12.31 -19.21
C ALA A 127 -15.43 -12.66 -18.92
N ASP A 128 -15.20 -13.83 -18.33
CA ASP A 128 -13.85 -14.37 -18.09
C ASP A 128 -13.04 -14.45 -19.41
N GLY A 129 -11.79 -14.01 -19.36
CA GLY A 129 -10.89 -13.95 -20.51
C GLY A 129 -11.02 -12.70 -21.39
N GLU A 130 -12.00 -11.82 -21.14
CA GLU A 130 -12.06 -10.49 -21.75
C GLU A 130 -11.17 -9.47 -21.03
N THR A 131 -11.02 -8.30 -21.63
CA THR A 131 -10.32 -7.14 -21.06
C THR A 131 -11.18 -5.89 -21.20
N PHE A 132 -11.02 -4.93 -20.29
CA PHE A 132 -11.51 -3.55 -20.43
C PHE A 132 -10.47 -2.57 -19.90
N GLU A 133 -10.68 -1.27 -20.07
CA GLU A 133 -9.75 -0.24 -19.60
C GLU A 133 -10.28 0.47 -18.36
N LEU A 134 -9.38 0.76 -17.43
CA LEU A 134 -9.57 1.76 -16.39
C LEU A 134 -8.72 2.98 -16.69
N THR A 135 -9.32 4.16 -16.56
CA THR A 135 -8.63 5.44 -16.57
C THR A 135 -8.41 5.87 -15.13
N LEU A 136 -7.15 5.84 -14.67
CA LEU A 136 -6.74 6.27 -13.33
C LEU A 136 -6.26 7.72 -13.40
N ASN A 137 -6.82 8.61 -12.60
CA ASN A 137 -6.42 10.01 -12.56
C ASN A 137 -5.65 10.31 -11.28
N PHE A 138 -4.37 10.58 -11.42
CA PHE A 138 -3.49 11.00 -10.35
C PHE A 138 -3.40 12.51 -10.28
N ALA A 139 -3.26 13.06 -9.08
CA ALA A 139 -3.16 14.50 -8.86
C ALA A 139 -1.91 15.11 -9.52
N ASN A 140 -0.76 14.41 -9.41
CA ASN A 140 0.51 14.90 -9.93
C ASN A 140 0.90 14.24 -11.26
N HIS A 141 0.58 12.95 -11.45
CA HIS A 141 0.92 12.22 -12.68
C HIS A 141 -0.17 12.24 -13.76
N GLY A 142 -1.33 12.81 -13.48
CA GLY A 142 -2.42 12.93 -14.44
C GLY A 142 -3.04 11.57 -14.80
N GLU A 143 -3.47 11.45 -16.06
CA GLU A 143 -4.21 10.27 -16.53
C GLU A 143 -3.27 9.11 -16.88
N GLN A 144 -3.58 7.91 -16.38
CA GLN A 144 -2.98 6.65 -16.81
C GLN A 144 -4.08 5.65 -17.18
N ILE A 145 -3.98 5.06 -18.37
CA ILE A 145 -4.90 4.02 -18.84
C ILE A 145 -4.29 2.65 -18.53
N VAL A 146 -5.08 1.77 -17.90
CA VAL A 146 -4.66 0.43 -17.50
C VAL A 146 -5.61 -0.60 -18.08
N GLU A 147 -5.06 -1.58 -18.81
CA GLU A 147 -5.82 -2.74 -19.26
C GLU A 147 -6.09 -3.71 -18.10
N ILE A 148 -7.36 -4.04 -17.89
CA ILE A 148 -7.83 -4.90 -16.81
C ILE A 148 -8.38 -6.21 -17.38
N PRO A 149 -7.62 -7.32 -17.31
CA PRO A 149 -8.12 -8.63 -17.71
C PRO A 149 -9.17 -9.14 -16.69
N ILE A 150 -10.23 -9.75 -17.19
CA ILE A 150 -11.29 -10.33 -16.37
C ILE A 150 -10.97 -11.80 -16.10
N ARG A 151 -10.95 -12.16 -14.80
CA ARG A 151 -10.57 -13.50 -14.33
C ARG A 151 -11.46 -13.97 -13.18
N LEU A 152 -11.83 -15.26 -13.18
CA LEU A 152 -12.56 -15.93 -12.09
C LEU A 152 -11.73 -16.15 -10.82
#